data_AF-A0A0F9L7U0-F1
#
_entry.id   AF-A0A0F9L7U0-F1
#
_cell.length_a   1.000
_cell.length_b   1.000
_cell.length_c   1.000
_cell.angle_alpha   90.00
_cell.angle_beta   90.00
_cell.angle_gamma   90.00
#
_symmetry.space_group_name_H-M   'P 1'
#
loop_
_entity.id
_entity.type
_entity.pdbx_description
1 polymer ?
#
loop_
_entity_poly.entity_id
_entity_poly.type
_entity_poly.pdbx_seq_one_letter_code
_entity_poly.pdbx_strand_id
1 'polypeptide(L)'
;MSWNEGIKTFKAGEALAAKRRVKIETGTTTTPPEVVYADAGEDFIGVTEYAVADAAMVVVKMNTHPGTFEIECLVDSAIARGTVLYGGASGVVTDASSGTAQGIALEVGADGGHIECAMWNVKSTTAATVSLLDSGAFTAAATVEAAIAEIYQHLVSAQKTIPVPLGSVTQEDGTHLLKQAGTVAGIAQISDKEHVINIPINCSAGDSLGFSVAVPQDLDETADVIVHVLVGKDADNDALTLDCEVYPVAAGDVANADIQDTAATAIVAAVTDLPFTCGFDGVLAAPGGLSVVLAQGGTNDGDAVYIYAIWIEYTAKILAA
;
A
#
# COMPACT_ATOMS: atom_id res chain seq x y z
N MET A 1 -10.26 21.09 -50.85
CA MET A 1 -9.26 20.11 -51.35
C MET A 1 -9.95 18.76 -51.39
N SER A 2 -10.09 18.16 -52.57
CA SER A 2 -10.48 16.75 -52.66
C SER A 2 -9.30 15.93 -52.16
N TRP A 3 -9.41 15.35 -50.98
CA TRP A 3 -8.39 14.48 -50.45
C TRP A 3 -8.51 13.15 -51.18
N ASN A 4 -7.50 12.79 -51.98
CA ASN A 4 -7.35 11.41 -52.42
C ASN A 4 -6.87 10.62 -51.20
N GLU A 5 -7.72 9.74 -50.69
CA GLU A 5 -7.33 8.74 -49.69
C GLU A 5 -6.22 7.87 -50.30
N GLY A 6 -5.07 7.78 -49.62
CA GLY A 6 -3.89 7.09 -50.13
C GLY A 6 -2.72 7.15 -49.15
N ILE A 7 -1.64 6.44 -49.48
CA ILE A 7 -0.43 6.40 -48.66
C ILE A 7 0.22 7.79 -48.67
N LYS A 8 0.52 8.36 -47.50
CA LYS A 8 1.00 9.74 -47.36
C LYS A 8 2.52 9.82 -47.54
N THR A 9 2.97 10.86 -48.24
CA THR A 9 4.40 11.15 -48.42
C THR A 9 4.91 12.14 -47.37
N PHE A 10 6.07 11.84 -46.81
CA PHE A 10 6.80 12.66 -45.85
C PHE A 10 8.24 12.88 -46.35
N LYS A 11 8.99 13.75 -45.68
CA LYS A 11 10.43 13.84 -45.88
C LYS A 11 11.13 12.92 -44.87
N ALA A 12 12.16 12.19 -45.26
CA ALA A 12 12.95 11.40 -44.32
C ALA A 12 13.91 12.32 -43.56
N GLY A 13 13.92 12.27 -42.23
CA GLY A 13 14.88 12.99 -41.38
C GLY A 13 16.18 12.19 -41.12
N GLU A 14 16.23 10.95 -41.59
CA GLU A 14 17.40 10.07 -41.57
C GLU A 14 17.28 9.01 -42.68
N ALA A 15 18.27 8.13 -42.82
CA ALA A 15 18.15 6.98 -43.72
C ALA A 15 17.18 5.94 -43.14
N LEU A 16 16.06 5.74 -43.83
CA LEU A 16 14.98 4.85 -43.38
C LEU A 16 14.99 3.55 -44.19
N ALA A 17 15.00 2.41 -43.50
CA ALA A 17 14.81 1.10 -44.09
C ALA A 17 13.32 0.87 -44.43
N ALA A 18 13.06 -0.12 -45.28
CA ALA A 18 11.69 -0.55 -45.56
C ALA A 18 11.09 -1.25 -44.34
N LYS A 19 9.76 -1.20 -44.22
CA LYS A 19 8.99 -1.96 -43.22
C LYS A 19 9.40 -1.67 -41.78
N ARG A 20 9.66 -0.39 -41.48
CA ARG A 20 9.98 0.10 -40.12
C ARG A 20 8.96 1.13 -39.67
N ARG A 21 8.65 1.13 -38.38
CA ARG A 21 7.78 2.12 -37.73
C ARG A 21 8.46 3.49 -37.70
N VAL A 22 7.69 4.53 -37.98
CA VAL A 22 8.17 5.91 -37.97
C VAL A 22 7.28 6.83 -37.17
N LYS A 23 7.87 7.90 -36.65
CA LYS A 23 7.21 9.02 -35.97
C LYS A 23 7.54 10.33 -36.69
N ILE A 24 6.80 11.39 -36.39
CA ILE A 24 7.18 12.73 -36.83
C ILE A 24 8.38 13.18 -36.00
N GLU A 25 9.40 13.73 -36.67
CA GLU A 25 10.54 14.33 -35.98
C GLU A 25 10.09 15.55 -35.17
N THR A 26 10.34 15.52 -33.86
CA THR A 26 9.96 16.61 -32.95
C THR A 26 10.67 17.90 -33.37
N GLY A 27 9.89 18.95 -33.64
CA GLY A 27 10.43 20.25 -34.00
C GLY A 27 10.86 20.41 -35.47
N THR A 28 10.55 19.45 -36.35
CA THR A 28 10.79 19.62 -37.78
C THR A 28 10.10 20.87 -38.32
N THR A 29 10.80 21.59 -39.21
CA THR A 29 10.31 22.82 -39.86
C THR A 29 10.04 22.62 -41.35
N THR A 30 10.19 21.40 -41.86
CA THR A 30 10.03 21.08 -43.28
C THR A 30 8.56 20.87 -43.66
N THR A 31 8.26 20.96 -44.96
CA THR A 31 6.92 20.70 -45.50
C THR A 31 7.06 19.87 -46.78
N PRO A 32 6.60 18.60 -46.80
CA PRO A 32 5.99 17.84 -45.69
C PRO A 32 6.98 17.61 -44.52
N PRO A 33 6.48 17.38 -43.29
CA PRO A 33 7.33 17.24 -42.11
C PRO A 33 8.27 16.04 -42.22
N GLU A 34 9.41 16.11 -41.52
CA GLU A 34 10.33 14.99 -41.42
C GLU A 34 9.80 13.86 -40.54
N VAL A 35 10.12 12.63 -40.93
CA VAL A 35 9.87 11.42 -40.15
C VAL A 35 11.18 10.69 -39.88
N VAL A 36 11.28 10.13 -38.68
CA VAL A 36 12.41 9.34 -38.16
C VAL A 36 11.86 8.04 -37.57
N TYR A 37 12.72 7.10 -37.23
CA TYR A 37 12.28 5.88 -36.55
C TYR A 37 11.53 6.19 -35.26
N ALA A 38 10.47 5.42 -35.02
CA ALA A 38 9.88 5.32 -33.69
C ALA A 38 10.69 4.30 -32.89
N ASP A 39 11.37 4.73 -31.83
CA ASP A 39 12.24 3.87 -31.03
C ASP A 39 11.45 3.02 -30.03
N ALA A 40 12.18 2.36 -29.13
CA ALA A 40 11.61 1.48 -28.13
C ALA A 40 10.65 2.24 -27.22
N GLY A 41 9.45 1.68 -27.03
CA GLY A 41 8.39 2.27 -26.20
C GLY A 41 7.69 3.50 -26.79
N GLU A 42 8.15 4.04 -27.93
CA GLU A 42 7.55 5.21 -28.56
C GLU A 42 6.36 4.86 -29.46
N ASP A 43 5.44 5.83 -29.57
CA ASP A 43 4.32 5.76 -30.51
C ASP A 43 4.79 6.01 -31.96
N PHE A 44 4.03 5.50 -32.93
CA PHE A 44 4.33 5.57 -34.35
C PHE A 44 3.10 6.02 -35.13
N ILE A 45 3.34 6.78 -36.21
CA ILE A 45 2.28 7.28 -37.09
C ILE A 45 2.00 6.33 -38.26
N GLY A 46 2.94 5.43 -38.57
CA GLY A 46 2.85 4.50 -39.68
C GLY A 46 4.16 3.75 -39.93
N VAL A 47 4.19 3.01 -41.03
CA VAL A 47 5.29 2.13 -41.42
C VAL A 47 5.81 2.52 -42.80
N THR A 48 7.13 2.52 -43.01
CA THR A 48 7.72 2.73 -44.33
C THR A 48 7.44 1.55 -45.26
N GLU A 49 7.03 1.81 -46.51
CA GLU A 49 6.86 0.72 -47.48
C GLU A 49 8.18 0.35 -48.18
N TYR A 50 9.08 1.33 -48.33
CA TYR A 50 10.35 1.18 -49.04
C TYR A 50 11.49 1.92 -48.32
N ALA A 51 12.72 1.45 -48.54
CA ALA A 51 13.90 2.10 -48.02
C ALA A 51 14.20 3.40 -48.79
N VAL A 52 14.63 4.43 -48.09
CA VAL A 52 15.01 5.72 -48.65
C VAL A 52 16.26 6.28 -47.96
N ALA A 53 17.02 7.09 -48.69
CA ALA A 53 18.11 7.85 -48.11
C ALA A 53 17.59 9.02 -47.27
N ASP A 54 18.47 9.56 -46.41
CA ASP A 54 18.22 10.79 -45.68
C ASP A 54 17.80 11.94 -46.62
N ALA A 55 16.92 12.80 -46.12
CA ALA A 55 16.29 13.93 -46.80
C ALA A 55 15.44 13.61 -48.05
N ALA A 56 15.33 12.33 -48.45
CA ALA A 56 14.49 11.91 -49.56
C ALA A 56 12.99 11.90 -49.19
N MET A 57 12.13 11.84 -50.19
CA MET A 57 10.69 11.66 -49.96
C MET A 57 10.37 10.20 -49.67
N VAL A 58 9.65 9.93 -48.59
CA VAL A 58 9.28 8.59 -48.11
C VAL A 58 7.78 8.43 -48.07
N VAL A 59 7.32 7.25 -48.48
CA VAL A 59 5.91 6.86 -48.45
C VAL A 59 5.66 6.05 -47.18
N VAL A 60 4.73 6.52 -46.35
CA VAL A 60 4.41 5.93 -45.04
C VAL A 60 2.97 5.43 -45.04
N LYS A 61 2.80 4.11 -44.85
CA LYS A 61 1.51 3.49 -44.60
C LYS A 61 1.05 3.87 -43.20
N MET A 62 0.13 4.82 -43.13
CA MET A 62 -0.40 5.35 -41.87
C MET A 62 -0.99 4.23 -41.03
N ASN A 63 -0.86 4.30 -39.71
CA ASN A 63 -1.41 3.30 -38.78
C ASN A 63 -2.94 3.14 -38.90
N THR A 64 -3.66 4.17 -39.35
CA THR A 64 -5.10 4.12 -39.65
C THR A 64 -5.45 3.42 -40.97
N HIS A 65 -4.46 2.98 -41.75
CA HIS A 65 -4.71 2.29 -43.02
C HIS A 65 -5.39 0.94 -42.77
N PRO A 66 -6.40 0.55 -43.58
CA PRO A 66 -7.07 -0.74 -43.41
C PRO A 66 -6.12 -1.93 -43.62
N GLY A 67 -6.37 -3.02 -42.90
CA GLY A 67 -5.65 -4.29 -43.04
C GLY A 67 -4.48 -4.47 -42.08
N THR A 68 -3.53 -5.30 -42.49
CA THR A 68 -2.34 -5.69 -41.72
C THR A 68 -1.10 -4.91 -42.17
N PHE A 69 -0.05 -4.98 -41.36
CA PHE A 69 1.26 -4.38 -41.66
C PHE A 69 2.31 -5.47 -41.76
N GLU A 70 3.30 -5.23 -42.60
CA GLU A 70 4.54 -6.01 -42.63
C GLU A 70 5.62 -5.14 -42.00
N ILE A 71 6.23 -5.61 -40.91
CA ILE A 71 7.22 -4.85 -40.14
C ILE A 71 8.40 -5.74 -39.79
N GLU A 72 9.61 -5.20 -39.88
CA GLU A 72 10.79 -5.91 -39.39
C GLU A 72 10.73 -6.15 -37.88
N CYS A 73 11.13 -7.34 -37.45
CA CYS A 73 11.11 -7.74 -36.06
C CYS A 73 12.50 -8.02 -35.50
N LEU A 74 12.65 -7.75 -34.20
CA LEU A 74 13.76 -8.17 -33.36
C LEU A 74 13.20 -9.14 -32.32
N VAL A 75 13.75 -10.35 -32.25
CA VAL A 75 13.24 -11.38 -31.32
C VAL A 75 14.02 -11.29 -30.01
N ASP A 76 13.33 -11.03 -28.91
CA ASP A 76 13.90 -11.07 -27.57
C ASP A 76 13.81 -12.48 -26.97
N SER A 77 12.61 -13.05 -26.95
CA SER A 77 12.38 -14.41 -26.43
C SER A 77 11.82 -15.36 -27.50
N ALA A 78 10.63 -15.07 -28.04
CA ALA A 78 10.01 -15.82 -29.12
C ALA A 78 8.79 -15.06 -29.68
N ILE A 79 8.81 -14.77 -30.99
CA ILE A 79 7.64 -14.25 -31.70
C ILE A 79 6.91 -15.40 -32.39
N ALA A 80 5.83 -15.86 -31.77
CA ALA A 80 4.89 -16.82 -32.35
C ALA A 80 3.60 -16.11 -32.80
N ARG A 81 2.73 -16.83 -33.53
CA ARG A 81 1.40 -16.30 -33.86
C ARG A 81 0.64 -15.97 -32.58
N GLY A 82 0.06 -14.78 -32.52
CA GLY A 82 -0.64 -14.29 -31.33
C GLY A 82 0.27 -13.59 -30.31
N THR A 83 1.59 -13.57 -30.50
CA THR A 83 2.49 -12.82 -29.62
C THR A 83 2.14 -11.34 -29.67
N VAL A 84 2.03 -10.73 -28.48
CA VAL A 84 1.87 -9.28 -28.32
C VAL A 84 3.17 -8.60 -28.75
N LEU A 85 3.05 -7.58 -29.59
CA LEU A 85 4.18 -6.84 -30.14
C LEU A 85 4.29 -5.46 -29.52
N TYR A 86 5.52 -5.07 -29.22
CA TYR A 86 5.92 -3.77 -28.70
C TYR A 86 6.86 -3.09 -29.69
N GLY A 87 7.09 -1.79 -29.48
CA GLY A 87 8.04 -1.06 -30.29
C GLY A 87 9.49 -1.37 -29.89
N GLY A 88 10.34 -1.78 -30.83
CA GLY A 88 11.79 -1.88 -30.62
C GLY A 88 12.54 -0.67 -31.16
N ALA A 89 13.83 -0.56 -30.83
CA ALA A 89 14.71 0.48 -31.35
C ALA A 89 14.78 0.47 -32.88
N SER A 90 15.01 1.63 -33.49
CA SER A 90 15.08 1.79 -34.95
C SER A 90 13.82 1.33 -35.68
N GLY A 91 12.65 1.45 -35.07
CA GLY A 91 11.37 1.20 -35.73
C GLY A 91 11.01 -0.27 -35.96
N VAL A 92 11.72 -1.24 -35.33
CA VAL A 92 11.27 -2.65 -35.37
C VAL A 92 10.07 -2.90 -34.46
N VAL A 93 9.45 -4.05 -34.62
CA VAL A 93 8.58 -4.66 -33.60
C VAL A 93 9.34 -5.75 -32.83
N THR A 94 8.95 -6.00 -31.57
CA THR A 94 9.60 -7.00 -30.72
C THR A 94 8.62 -7.57 -29.70
N ASP A 95 8.93 -8.73 -29.12
CA ASP A 95 8.24 -9.30 -27.96
C ASP A 95 8.80 -8.78 -26.61
N ALA A 96 9.92 -8.04 -26.62
CA ALA A 96 10.39 -7.32 -25.44
C ALA A 96 9.40 -6.20 -25.06
N SER A 97 8.84 -6.28 -23.85
CA SER A 97 7.89 -5.28 -23.36
C SER A 97 8.52 -3.89 -23.29
N SER A 98 7.94 -2.92 -24.03
CA SER A 98 8.35 -1.52 -23.99
C SER A 98 7.18 -0.59 -24.33
N GLY A 99 6.99 0.47 -23.53
CA GLY A 99 5.87 1.39 -23.68
C GLY A 99 4.52 0.68 -23.74
N THR A 100 3.63 1.11 -24.63
CA THR A 100 2.34 0.44 -24.84
C THR A 100 2.43 -0.61 -25.94
N ALA A 101 1.83 -1.78 -25.71
CA ALA A 101 1.63 -2.80 -26.73
C ALA A 101 0.98 -2.22 -28.00
N GLN A 102 1.50 -2.60 -29.16
CA GLN A 102 1.22 -1.93 -30.44
C GLN A 102 0.53 -2.84 -31.45
N GLY A 103 0.48 -4.15 -31.22
CA GLY A 103 -0.19 -5.08 -32.13
C GLY A 103 0.00 -6.54 -31.73
N ILE A 104 -0.42 -7.42 -32.64
CA ILE A 104 -0.29 -8.87 -32.51
C ILE A 104 0.40 -9.43 -33.75
N ALA A 105 1.34 -10.36 -33.57
CA ALA A 105 1.97 -11.11 -34.65
C ALA A 105 0.99 -12.10 -35.30
N LEU A 106 0.90 -12.08 -36.63
CA LEU A 106 0.10 -13.04 -37.41
C LEU A 106 0.93 -14.21 -37.94
N GLU A 107 2.25 -14.09 -37.88
CA GLU A 107 3.20 -15.12 -38.24
C GLU A 107 4.37 -15.25 -37.24
N VAL A 108 5.21 -16.25 -37.46
CA VAL A 108 6.38 -16.51 -36.62
C VAL A 108 7.50 -15.59 -37.05
N GLY A 109 8.14 -14.91 -36.09
CA GLY A 109 9.26 -14.01 -36.34
C GLY A 109 10.62 -14.68 -36.24
N ALA A 110 11.58 -14.12 -36.96
CA ALA A 110 13.00 -14.40 -36.84
C ALA A 110 13.75 -13.06 -36.80
N ASP A 111 14.88 -13.02 -36.12
CA ASP A 111 15.62 -11.78 -35.93
C ASP A 111 16.01 -11.10 -37.25
N GLY A 112 15.67 -9.81 -37.40
CA GLY A 112 15.84 -9.05 -38.64
C GLY A 112 14.89 -9.45 -39.78
N GLY A 113 13.96 -10.37 -39.54
CA GLY A 113 12.94 -10.79 -40.49
C GLY A 113 11.75 -9.84 -40.51
N HIS A 114 11.02 -9.80 -41.62
CA HIS A 114 9.75 -9.06 -41.73
C HIS A 114 8.59 -9.98 -41.39
N ILE A 115 7.68 -9.50 -40.55
CA ILE A 115 6.49 -10.23 -40.12
C ILE A 115 5.20 -9.47 -40.40
N GLU A 116 4.17 -10.21 -40.78
CA GLU A 116 2.80 -9.74 -40.84
C GLU A 116 2.23 -9.57 -39.42
N CYS A 117 1.68 -8.40 -39.15
CA CYS A 117 1.16 -8.01 -37.85
C CYS A 117 -0.15 -7.22 -37.97
N ALA A 118 -1.06 -7.48 -37.03
CA ALA A 118 -2.28 -6.73 -36.82
C ALA A 118 -2.01 -5.61 -35.80
N MET A 119 -1.70 -4.41 -36.29
CA MET A 119 -1.39 -3.26 -35.45
C MET A 119 -2.66 -2.66 -34.86
N TRP A 120 -2.59 -2.24 -33.60
CA TRP A 120 -3.73 -1.65 -32.90
C TRP A 120 -3.81 -0.15 -33.13
N ASN A 121 -5.00 0.32 -33.50
CA ASN A 121 -5.28 1.75 -33.70
C ASN A 121 -5.64 2.47 -32.40
N VAL A 122 -5.82 1.74 -31.30
CA VAL A 122 -6.08 2.26 -29.95
C VAL A 122 -5.16 1.52 -28.98
N LYS A 123 -4.36 2.27 -28.23
CA LYS A 123 -3.28 1.73 -27.39
C LYS A 123 -3.73 1.67 -25.92
N SER A 124 -3.74 0.44 -25.40
CA SER A 124 -4.18 -0.03 -24.07
C SER A 124 -5.69 -0.15 -23.80
N THR A 125 -6.15 -1.35 -23.47
CA THR A 125 -7.51 -1.65 -22.95
C THR A 125 -7.53 -2.01 -21.46
N THR A 126 -6.36 -2.13 -20.81
CA THR A 126 -6.26 -2.51 -19.40
C THR A 126 -5.06 -1.82 -18.74
N ALA A 127 -5.26 -1.23 -17.55
CA ALA A 127 -4.24 -0.43 -16.86
C ALA A 127 -3.03 -1.25 -16.36
N ALA A 128 -3.12 -2.58 -16.29
CA ALA A 128 -2.13 -3.43 -15.65
C ALA A 128 -0.71 -3.35 -16.25
N THR A 129 -0.57 -2.97 -17.52
CA THR A 129 0.71 -2.82 -18.21
C THR A 129 1.11 -1.36 -18.42
N VAL A 130 0.36 -0.41 -17.87
CA VAL A 130 0.68 1.01 -18.00
C VAL A 130 1.76 1.35 -16.98
N SER A 131 2.83 1.98 -17.45
CA SER A 131 3.94 2.43 -16.60
C SER A 131 3.50 3.58 -15.69
N LEU A 132 3.97 3.57 -14.45
CA LEU A 132 3.82 4.69 -13.53
C LEU A 132 5.12 5.51 -13.50
N LEU A 133 5.04 6.82 -13.77
CA LEU A 133 6.23 7.70 -13.74
C LEU A 133 6.76 7.93 -12.31
N ASP A 134 5.91 7.77 -11.30
CA ASP A 134 6.15 7.99 -9.87
C ASP A 134 7.21 9.05 -9.53
N SER A 135 7.01 10.28 -10.01
CA SER A 135 7.96 11.38 -9.79
C SER A 135 8.15 11.74 -8.31
N GLY A 136 7.28 11.25 -7.41
CA GLY A 136 7.36 11.47 -5.96
C GLY A 136 8.01 10.33 -5.18
N ALA A 137 8.36 9.21 -5.83
CA ALA A 137 8.84 7.99 -5.18
C ALA A 137 7.86 7.48 -4.09
N PHE A 138 6.56 7.52 -4.39
CA PHE A 138 5.51 7.04 -3.49
C PHE A 138 5.34 5.52 -3.51
N THR A 139 5.91 4.82 -4.49
CA THR A 139 5.84 3.36 -4.64
C THR A 139 7.14 2.81 -5.23
N ALA A 140 7.50 1.58 -4.89
CA ALA A 140 8.62 0.90 -5.54
C ALA A 140 8.22 0.21 -6.86
N ALA A 141 6.93 0.25 -7.23
CA ALA A 141 6.37 -0.49 -8.34
C ALA A 141 6.45 0.26 -9.68
N ALA A 142 6.74 -0.48 -10.74
CA ALA A 142 6.89 0.06 -12.10
C ALA A 142 5.57 0.14 -12.90
N THR A 143 4.51 -0.55 -12.46
CA THR A 143 3.20 -0.59 -13.15
C THR A 143 2.08 -0.11 -12.25
N VAL A 144 1.01 0.41 -12.86
CA VAL A 144 -0.17 0.91 -12.15
C VAL A 144 -0.80 -0.16 -11.25
N GLU A 145 -0.93 -1.40 -11.71
CA GLU A 145 -1.51 -2.50 -10.91
C GLU A 145 -0.68 -2.81 -9.66
N ALA A 146 0.64 -2.92 -9.83
CA ALA A 146 1.52 -3.24 -8.71
C ALA A 146 1.60 -2.09 -7.69
N ALA A 147 1.57 -0.84 -8.16
CA ALA A 147 1.49 0.33 -7.29
C ALA A 147 0.17 0.37 -6.50
N ILE A 148 -0.95 0.05 -7.15
CA ILE A 148 -2.25 -0.03 -6.50
C ILE A 148 -2.25 -1.15 -5.45
N ALA A 149 -1.67 -2.32 -5.74
CA ALA A 149 -1.55 -3.41 -4.78
C ALA A 149 -0.70 -3.03 -3.55
N GLU A 150 0.42 -2.34 -3.74
CA GLU A 150 1.27 -1.80 -2.65
C GLU A 150 0.49 -0.82 -1.77
N ILE A 151 -0.24 0.12 -2.39
CA ILE A 151 -1.09 1.09 -1.67
C ILE A 151 -2.21 0.36 -0.92
N TYR A 152 -2.85 -0.64 -1.53
CA TYR A 152 -3.87 -1.45 -0.87
C TYR A 152 -3.31 -2.17 0.36
N GLN A 153 -2.12 -2.76 0.28
CA GLN A 153 -1.45 -3.37 1.43
C GLN A 153 -1.25 -2.36 2.55
N HIS A 154 -0.71 -1.18 2.26
CA HIS A 154 -0.57 -0.11 3.27
C HIS A 154 -1.90 0.32 3.89
N LEU A 155 -3.02 0.22 3.18
CA LEU A 155 -4.34 0.56 3.71
C LEU A 155 -4.94 -0.55 4.58
N VAL A 156 -4.66 -1.83 4.30
CA VAL A 156 -5.26 -2.99 5.00
C VAL A 156 -4.35 -3.66 6.04
N SER A 157 -3.04 -3.41 6.00
CA SER A 157 -2.07 -4.02 6.91
C SER A 157 -1.35 -3.00 7.79
N ALA A 158 -1.71 -1.71 7.70
CA ALA A 158 -1.17 -0.72 8.61
C ALA A 158 -1.79 -0.90 10.00
N GLN A 159 -0.92 -1.12 10.99
CA GLN A 159 -1.27 -1.01 12.40
C GLN A 159 -1.74 0.42 12.69
N LYS A 160 -2.88 0.53 13.35
CA LYS A 160 -3.45 1.77 13.86
C LYS A 160 -3.58 1.70 15.37
N THR A 161 -3.66 2.86 16.00
CA THR A 161 -3.75 2.96 17.46
C THR A 161 -4.95 3.77 17.92
N ILE A 162 -5.54 3.35 19.03
CA ILE A 162 -6.51 4.10 19.81
C ILE A 162 -5.79 4.60 21.07
N PRO A 163 -5.46 5.89 21.18
CA PRO A 163 -4.86 6.42 22.39
C PRO A 163 -5.89 6.39 23.51
N VAL A 164 -5.48 5.93 24.70
CA VAL A 164 -6.32 5.93 25.90
C VAL A 164 -5.77 7.00 26.85
N PRO A 165 -6.43 8.17 26.96
CA PRO A 165 -5.99 9.20 27.89
C PRO A 165 -6.03 8.67 29.32
N LEU A 166 -4.96 8.85 30.09
CA LEU A 166 -4.95 8.39 31.50
C LEU A 166 -6.08 9.00 32.34
N GLY A 167 -6.60 10.17 31.95
CA GLY A 167 -7.75 10.80 32.61
C GLY A 167 -9.11 10.14 32.32
N SER A 168 -9.21 9.24 31.33
CA SER A 168 -10.41 8.43 31.11
C SER A 168 -10.41 7.11 31.88
N VAL A 169 -9.30 6.79 32.56
CA VAL A 169 -9.18 5.60 33.41
C VAL A 169 -9.86 5.87 34.74
N THR A 170 -10.64 4.90 35.20
CA THR A 170 -11.37 4.90 36.47
C THR A 170 -10.88 3.73 37.33
N GLN A 171 -11.34 3.67 38.57
CA GLN A 171 -11.42 2.38 39.25
C GLN A 171 -12.36 1.45 38.46
N GLU A 172 -12.19 0.13 38.57
CA GLU A 172 -13.03 -0.87 37.88
C GLU A 172 -14.52 -0.66 38.15
N ASP A 173 -14.89 -0.20 39.35
CA ASP A 173 -16.27 0.11 39.75
C ASP A 173 -16.86 1.38 39.08
N GLY A 174 -16.08 2.04 38.22
CA GLY A 174 -16.45 3.26 37.51
C GLY A 174 -16.17 4.55 38.30
N THR A 175 -15.61 4.47 39.51
CA THR A 175 -15.24 5.65 40.28
C THR A 175 -14.05 6.37 39.64
N HIS A 176 -14.20 7.67 39.36
CA HIS A 176 -13.11 8.45 38.78
C HIS A 176 -11.86 8.48 39.66
N LEU A 177 -10.69 8.32 39.02
CA LEU A 177 -9.41 8.55 39.67
C LEU A 177 -9.27 10.04 40.01
N LEU A 178 -8.99 10.32 41.27
CA LEU A 178 -8.66 11.65 41.76
C LEU A 178 -7.15 11.81 41.84
N LYS A 179 -6.68 12.96 42.35
CA LYS A 179 -5.28 13.11 42.74
C LYS A 179 -4.91 12.00 43.73
N GLN A 180 -3.80 11.32 43.47
CA GLN A 180 -3.29 10.26 44.34
C GLN A 180 -3.15 10.77 45.79
N ALA A 181 -3.68 9.99 46.73
CA ALA A 181 -3.64 10.31 48.16
C ALA A 181 -3.54 9.04 49.01
N GLY A 182 -2.55 9.01 49.92
CA GLY A 182 -2.35 7.90 50.84
C GLY A 182 -2.09 6.58 50.11
N THR A 183 -2.92 5.58 50.40
CA THR A 183 -2.83 4.20 49.88
C THR A 183 -3.93 3.90 48.86
N VAL A 184 -4.32 4.89 48.05
CA VAL A 184 -5.34 4.74 47.01
C VAL A 184 -4.73 5.16 45.67
N ALA A 185 -4.98 4.38 44.62
CA ALA A 185 -4.54 4.69 43.27
C ALA A 185 -5.14 6.01 42.77
N GLY A 186 -4.37 6.75 41.97
CA GLY A 186 -4.85 8.01 41.43
C GLY A 186 -3.86 8.70 40.51
N ILE A 187 -4.28 9.85 39.99
CA ILE A 187 -3.45 10.68 39.12
C ILE A 187 -2.37 11.36 39.95
N ALA A 188 -1.11 11.22 39.52
CA ALA A 188 0.04 11.85 40.14
C ALA A 188 0.91 12.55 39.09
N GLN A 189 1.70 13.51 39.57
CA GLN A 189 2.82 14.06 38.82
C GLN A 189 4.09 13.60 39.51
N ILE A 190 4.98 12.94 38.78
CA ILE A 190 6.27 12.50 39.29
C ILE A 190 7.34 13.50 38.84
N SER A 191 8.27 13.82 39.75
CA SER A 191 9.43 14.67 39.47
C SER A 191 9.12 16.02 38.80
N ASP A 192 7.94 16.59 39.06
CA ASP A 192 7.42 17.83 38.44
C ASP A 192 7.37 17.78 36.90
N LYS A 193 7.25 16.59 36.31
CA LYS A 193 7.31 16.40 34.84
C LYS A 193 6.23 15.45 34.33
N GLU A 194 6.30 14.18 34.70
CA GLU A 194 5.46 13.14 34.09
C GLU A 194 4.11 13.05 34.79
N HIS A 195 3.02 13.04 34.03
CA HIS A 195 1.68 12.74 34.54
C HIS A 195 1.43 11.24 34.40
N VAL A 196 1.11 10.58 35.50
CA VAL A 196 0.93 9.13 35.57
C VAL A 196 -0.31 8.77 36.36
N ILE A 197 -0.75 7.52 36.21
CA ILE A 197 -1.52 6.86 37.27
C ILE A 197 -0.51 6.21 38.21
N ASN A 198 -0.60 6.55 39.50
CA ASN A 198 0.22 5.97 40.56
C ASN A 198 -0.64 5.00 41.38
N ILE A 199 -0.19 3.75 41.45
CA ILE A 199 -0.68 2.74 42.40
C ILE A 199 0.34 2.69 43.55
N PRO A 200 0.09 3.41 44.67
CA PRO A 200 1.08 3.59 45.73
C PRO A 200 1.39 2.28 46.49
N ILE A 201 2.44 2.32 47.31
CA ILE A 201 2.76 1.22 48.23
C ILE A 201 1.60 0.99 49.20
N ASN A 202 1.31 -0.27 49.51
CA ASN A 202 0.19 -0.72 50.34
C ASN A 202 -1.17 -0.28 49.79
N CYS A 203 -1.28 -0.07 48.48
CA CYS A 203 -2.59 0.13 47.86
C CYS A 203 -3.50 -1.06 48.24
N SER A 204 -4.71 -0.75 48.68
CA SER A 204 -5.60 -1.79 49.23
C SER A 204 -5.90 -2.83 48.14
N ALA A 205 -5.84 -4.12 48.48
CA ALA A 205 -6.05 -5.21 47.54
C ALA A 205 -7.38 -5.03 46.76
N GLY A 206 -7.28 -4.77 45.45
CA GLY A 206 -8.41 -4.47 44.57
C GLY A 206 -8.21 -3.31 43.58
N ASP A 207 -7.01 -2.74 43.40
CA ASP A 207 -6.78 -1.74 42.35
C ASP A 207 -6.76 -2.37 40.95
N SER A 208 -7.97 -2.66 40.49
CA SER A 208 -8.30 -2.88 39.11
C SER A 208 -8.68 -1.54 38.51
N LEU A 209 -8.02 -1.15 37.43
CA LEU A 209 -8.26 0.10 36.73
C LEU A 209 -9.06 -0.19 35.46
N GLY A 210 -10.17 0.52 35.28
CA GLY A 210 -11.07 0.32 34.16
C GLY A 210 -11.00 1.44 33.13
N PHE A 211 -11.12 1.11 31.85
CA PHE A 211 -11.47 2.07 30.81
C PHE A 211 -12.33 1.42 29.74
N SER A 212 -12.92 2.22 28.86
CA SER A 212 -13.66 1.69 27.71
C SER A 212 -13.47 2.55 26.49
N VAL A 213 -13.40 1.90 25.32
CA VAL A 213 -13.31 2.55 24.01
C VAL A 213 -14.41 2.02 23.09
N ALA A 214 -14.82 2.83 22.12
CA ALA A 214 -15.62 2.34 21.01
C ALA A 214 -14.74 1.56 20.03
N VAL A 215 -15.26 0.45 19.51
CA VAL A 215 -14.61 -0.30 18.43
C VAL A 215 -14.62 0.57 17.15
N PRO A 216 -13.45 0.84 16.54
CA PRO A 216 -13.38 1.57 15.27
C PRO A 216 -14.13 0.83 14.14
N GLN A 217 -14.77 1.59 13.24
CA GLN A 217 -15.50 0.98 12.11
C GLN A 217 -14.59 0.16 11.19
N ASP A 218 -13.35 0.59 11.07
CA ASP A 218 -12.32 0.02 10.22
C ASP A 218 -11.47 -1.01 10.95
N LEU A 219 -11.83 -1.47 12.15
CA LEU A 219 -11.13 -2.57 12.80
C LEU A 219 -11.34 -3.88 12.01
N ASP A 220 -10.24 -4.62 11.76
CA ASP A 220 -10.26 -5.96 11.19
C ASP A 220 -10.40 -7.02 12.29
N GLU A 221 -11.58 -7.62 12.37
CA GLU A 221 -11.94 -8.68 13.32
C GLU A 221 -11.25 -10.01 13.03
N THR A 222 -10.55 -10.14 11.90
CA THR A 222 -9.79 -11.35 11.56
C THR A 222 -8.33 -11.30 12.01
N ALA A 223 -7.94 -10.19 12.65
CA ALA A 223 -6.60 -9.96 13.17
C ALA A 223 -6.64 -9.70 14.69
N ASP A 224 -5.49 -9.89 15.33
CA ASP A 224 -5.35 -9.67 16.77
C ASP A 224 -5.45 -8.19 17.13
N VAL A 225 -5.89 -7.93 18.35
CA VAL A 225 -5.88 -6.61 18.98
C VAL A 225 -4.91 -6.65 20.16
N ILE A 226 -4.09 -5.62 20.32
CA ILE A 226 -3.07 -5.59 21.38
C ILE A 226 -3.31 -4.38 22.28
N VAL A 227 -3.49 -4.59 23.58
CA VAL A 227 -3.49 -3.52 24.57
C VAL A 227 -2.05 -3.31 25.04
N HIS A 228 -1.54 -2.11 24.85
CA HIS A 228 -0.21 -1.73 25.31
C HIS A 228 -0.31 -0.88 26.57
N VAL A 229 0.49 -1.22 27.58
CA VAL A 229 0.61 -0.45 28.81
C VAL A 229 2.08 -0.12 29.05
N LEU A 230 2.43 1.16 29.00
CA LEU A 230 3.75 1.66 29.35
C LEU A 230 3.81 1.85 30.87
N VAL A 231 4.45 0.92 31.57
CA VAL A 231 4.45 0.83 33.04
C VAL A 231 5.85 0.59 33.59
N GLY A 232 6.10 1.07 34.81
CA GLY A 232 7.28 0.76 35.61
C GLY A 232 6.97 0.86 37.10
N LYS A 233 7.99 0.70 37.95
CA LYS A 233 7.84 0.80 39.41
C LYS A 233 9.03 1.46 40.08
N ASP A 234 8.81 2.00 41.27
CA ASP A 234 9.76 2.87 41.98
C ASP A 234 11.08 2.16 42.37
N ALA A 235 10.98 0.87 42.72
CA ALA A 235 12.10 0.02 43.06
C ALA A 235 11.81 -1.45 42.69
N ASP A 236 12.78 -2.33 42.94
CA ASP A 236 12.68 -3.78 42.66
C ASP A 236 12.57 -4.62 43.94
N ASN A 237 11.75 -4.20 44.90
CA ASN A 237 11.58 -4.91 46.18
C ASN A 237 10.50 -6.01 46.12
N ASP A 238 9.48 -5.82 45.29
CA ASP A 238 8.30 -6.69 45.17
C ASP A 238 8.21 -7.34 43.78
N ALA A 239 7.71 -8.58 43.74
CA ALA A 239 7.37 -9.26 42.49
C ALA A 239 5.93 -8.89 42.10
N LEU A 240 5.79 -7.77 41.39
CA LEU A 240 4.50 -7.27 40.91
C LEU A 240 4.24 -7.68 39.46
N THR A 241 2.99 -7.94 39.13
CA THR A 241 2.54 -8.23 37.76
C THR A 241 1.42 -7.29 37.37
N LEU A 242 1.22 -7.10 36.08
CA LEU A 242 0.03 -6.47 35.52
C LEU A 242 -0.71 -7.51 34.69
N ASP A 243 -1.99 -7.65 34.96
CA ASP A 243 -2.93 -8.39 34.12
C ASP A 243 -3.82 -7.40 33.35
N CYS A 244 -4.34 -7.84 32.21
CA CYS A 244 -5.16 -7.04 31.32
C CYS A 244 -6.32 -7.87 30.82
N GLU A 245 -7.49 -7.70 31.41
CA GLU A 245 -8.71 -8.38 30.98
C GLU A 245 -9.44 -7.49 29.96
N VAL A 246 -9.92 -8.09 28.86
CA VAL A 246 -10.57 -7.37 27.77
C VAL A 246 -11.94 -7.96 27.48
N TYR A 247 -12.97 -7.13 27.60
CA TYR A 247 -14.37 -7.50 27.47
C TYR A 247 -15.00 -6.76 26.29
N PRO A 248 -15.10 -7.39 25.11
CA PRO A 248 -15.77 -6.80 23.96
C PRO A 248 -17.28 -6.91 24.11
N VAL A 249 -18.03 -5.85 23.79
CA VAL A 249 -19.49 -5.77 23.95
C VAL A 249 -20.14 -5.36 22.62
N ALA A 250 -20.99 -6.22 22.06
CA ALA A 250 -21.81 -5.91 20.89
C ALA A 250 -23.20 -5.40 21.28
N ALA A 251 -23.89 -4.80 20.31
CA ALA A 251 -25.27 -4.39 20.49
C ALA A 251 -26.18 -5.58 20.81
N GLY A 252 -26.79 -5.57 22.00
CA GLY A 252 -27.70 -6.61 22.47
C GLY A 252 -27.09 -7.60 23.45
N ASP A 253 -25.79 -7.51 23.72
CA ASP A 253 -25.13 -8.33 24.73
C ASP A 253 -25.58 -7.95 26.16
N VAL A 254 -25.59 -8.95 27.04
CA VAL A 254 -25.97 -8.82 28.46
C VAL A 254 -24.85 -9.20 29.42
N ALA A 255 -23.81 -9.86 28.92
CA ALA A 255 -22.57 -10.23 29.61
C ALA A 255 -21.54 -10.67 28.57
N ASN A 256 -20.26 -10.42 28.84
CA ASN A 256 -19.16 -10.70 27.92
C ASN A 256 -18.04 -11.42 28.67
N ALA A 257 -17.26 -12.22 27.96
CA ALA A 257 -16.12 -12.94 28.51
C ALA A 257 -14.82 -12.18 28.22
N ASP A 258 -13.82 -12.42 29.06
CA ASP A 258 -12.47 -11.96 28.78
C ASP A 258 -11.93 -12.68 27.54
N ILE A 259 -11.37 -11.92 26.60
CA ILE A 259 -10.81 -12.41 25.34
C ILE A 259 -9.28 -12.34 25.30
N GLN A 260 -8.66 -11.91 26.39
CA GLN A 260 -7.22 -11.77 26.43
C GLN A 260 -6.53 -13.15 26.54
N ASP A 261 -5.44 -13.33 25.78
CA ASP A 261 -4.68 -14.58 25.71
C ASP A 261 -3.32 -14.51 26.43
N THR A 262 -2.93 -13.32 26.89
CA THR A 262 -1.61 -13.05 27.46
C THR A 262 -1.63 -13.14 28.98
N ALA A 263 -1.02 -14.17 29.57
CA ALA A 263 -0.94 -14.24 31.03
C ALA A 263 -0.36 -12.96 31.69
N ALA A 264 -0.79 -12.68 32.92
CA ALA A 264 -0.28 -11.57 33.72
C ALA A 264 1.26 -11.45 33.64
N THR A 265 1.74 -10.26 33.30
CA THR A 265 3.14 -10.03 32.94
C THR A 265 3.86 -9.25 34.04
N ALA A 266 5.13 -9.59 34.31
CA ALA A 266 5.91 -8.95 35.36
C ALA A 266 6.17 -7.46 35.07
N ILE A 267 6.00 -6.63 36.10
CA ILE A 267 6.39 -5.22 36.07
C ILE A 267 7.83 -5.12 36.56
N VAL A 268 8.68 -4.43 35.80
CA VAL A 268 10.08 -4.16 36.16
C VAL A 268 10.26 -2.70 36.57
N ALA A 269 11.31 -2.36 37.33
CA ALA A 269 11.54 -0.98 37.75
C ALA A 269 11.69 0.01 36.58
N ALA A 270 12.40 -0.39 35.52
CA ALA A 270 12.51 0.42 34.32
C ALA A 270 11.15 0.51 33.60
N VAL A 271 10.81 1.69 33.07
CA VAL A 271 9.58 1.84 32.28
C VAL A 271 9.68 0.98 31.02
N THR A 272 8.73 0.08 30.84
CA THR A 272 8.65 -0.86 29.72
C THR A 272 7.25 -0.94 29.15
N ASP A 273 7.16 -1.19 27.85
CA ASP A 273 5.89 -1.52 27.19
C ASP A 273 5.53 -2.99 27.48
N LEU A 274 4.34 -3.20 28.03
CA LEU A 274 3.75 -4.52 28.23
C LEU A 274 2.60 -4.71 27.21
N PRO A 275 2.81 -5.51 26.15
CA PRO A 275 1.77 -5.83 25.19
C PRO A 275 0.91 -7.01 25.68
N PHE A 276 -0.41 -6.83 25.67
CA PHE A 276 -1.40 -7.86 25.98
C PHE A 276 -2.21 -8.17 24.72
N THR A 277 -1.93 -9.31 24.09
CA THR A 277 -2.61 -9.78 22.89
C THR A 277 -3.98 -10.36 23.23
N CYS A 278 -5.00 -9.91 22.51
CA CYS A 278 -6.33 -10.50 22.41
C CYS A 278 -6.43 -11.16 21.04
N GLY A 279 -6.48 -12.49 21.01
CA GLY A 279 -6.60 -13.24 19.75
C GLY A 279 -7.88 -12.89 19.00
N PHE A 280 -7.80 -12.95 17.67
CA PHE A 280 -8.93 -12.62 16.79
C PHE A 280 -10.23 -13.37 17.11
N ASP A 281 -10.19 -14.54 17.76
CA ASP A 281 -11.36 -15.37 18.10
C ASP A 281 -12.40 -14.67 18.99
N GLY A 282 -12.01 -13.60 19.70
CA GLY A 282 -12.88 -12.79 20.55
C GLY A 282 -13.11 -11.35 20.08
N VAL A 283 -12.41 -10.90 19.03
CA VAL A 283 -12.47 -9.51 18.57
C VAL A 283 -13.79 -9.27 17.83
N LEU A 284 -14.51 -8.21 18.21
CA LEU A 284 -15.81 -7.87 17.61
C LEU A 284 -15.68 -6.71 16.63
N ALA A 285 -16.41 -6.80 15.52
CA ALA A 285 -16.57 -5.69 14.58
C ALA A 285 -17.47 -4.58 15.16
N ALA A 286 -17.28 -3.35 14.68
CA ALA A 286 -18.18 -2.25 15.00
C ALA A 286 -19.62 -2.50 14.47
N PRO A 287 -20.67 -1.99 15.13
CA PRO A 287 -20.64 -1.17 16.35
C PRO A 287 -20.51 -2.02 17.63
N GLY A 288 -19.60 -1.60 18.51
CA GLY A 288 -19.39 -2.23 19.81
C GLY A 288 -18.48 -1.39 20.70
N GLY A 289 -18.28 -1.86 21.94
CA GLY A 289 -17.31 -1.31 22.88
C GLY A 289 -16.28 -2.35 23.29
N LEU A 290 -15.09 -1.91 23.66
CA LEU A 290 -14.10 -2.71 24.39
C LEU A 290 -13.96 -2.11 25.78
N SER A 291 -14.28 -2.90 26.80
CA SER A 291 -13.98 -2.56 28.19
C SER A 291 -12.72 -3.30 28.60
N VAL A 292 -11.78 -2.58 29.21
CA VAL A 292 -10.49 -3.14 29.63
C VAL A 292 -10.31 -2.93 31.12
N VAL A 293 -9.85 -3.96 31.81
CA VAL A 293 -9.52 -3.94 33.23
C VAL A 293 -8.05 -4.28 33.40
N LEU A 294 -7.28 -3.36 33.98
CA LEU A 294 -5.89 -3.57 34.33
C LEU A 294 -5.78 -3.91 35.81
N ALA A 295 -5.38 -5.12 36.15
CA ALA A 295 -5.29 -5.58 37.53
C ALA A 295 -3.84 -5.74 37.97
N GLN A 296 -3.45 -5.07 39.04
CA GLN A 296 -2.13 -5.28 39.62
C GLN A 296 -2.12 -6.57 40.45
N GLY A 297 -1.20 -7.48 40.13
CA GLY A 297 -0.93 -8.69 40.91
C GLY A 297 0.32 -8.55 41.80
N GLY A 298 0.44 -9.47 42.76
CA GLY A 298 1.53 -9.50 43.74
C GLY A 298 1.25 -8.72 45.02
N THR A 299 2.11 -8.90 46.02
CA THR A 299 2.06 -8.12 47.27
C THR A 299 2.75 -6.78 47.03
N ASN A 300 2.01 -5.68 47.11
CA ASN A 300 2.49 -4.31 46.94
C ASN A 300 2.75 -3.67 48.31
N ASP A 301 3.86 -3.99 48.95
CA ASP A 301 4.24 -3.44 50.26
C ASP A 301 5.64 -2.80 50.29
N GLY A 302 6.36 -2.85 49.17
CA GLY A 302 7.69 -2.27 48.96
C GLY A 302 7.83 -1.36 47.71
N ASP A 303 6.97 -1.47 46.69
CA ASP A 303 7.12 -0.72 45.43
C ASP A 303 5.83 -0.02 44.92
N ALA A 304 5.88 1.29 44.66
CA ALA A 304 4.81 1.98 43.94
C ALA A 304 4.89 1.69 42.43
N VAL A 305 3.75 1.51 41.76
CA VAL A 305 3.64 1.28 40.32
C VAL A 305 3.16 2.52 39.59
N TYR A 306 3.73 2.80 38.43
CA TYR A 306 3.43 3.99 37.63
C TYR A 306 3.06 3.61 36.19
N ILE A 307 1.86 4.00 35.77
CA ILE A 307 1.40 3.84 34.38
C ILE A 307 1.53 5.19 33.66
N TYR A 308 2.31 5.20 32.59
CA TYR A 308 2.70 6.40 31.84
C TYR A 308 1.86 6.61 30.57
N ALA A 309 1.43 5.53 29.91
CA ALA A 309 0.62 5.58 28.71
C ALA A 309 -0.12 4.25 28.49
N ILE A 310 -1.29 4.34 27.85
CA ILE A 310 -2.07 3.19 27.41
C ILE A 310 -2.52 3.45 25.96
N TRP A 311 -2.41 2.46 25.09
CA TRP A 311 -3.02 2.51 23.76
C TRP A 311 -3.45 1.11 23.32
N ILE A 312 -4.42 1.06 22.41
CA ILE A 312 -4.83 -0.20 21.77
C ILE A 312 -4.33 -0.17 20.34
N GLU A 313 -3.58 -1.18 19.94
CA GLU A 313 -3.15 -1.41 18.57
C GLU A 313 -4.12 -2.38 17.87
N TYR A 314 -4.48 -2.08 16.61
CA TYR A 314 -5.33 -2.93 15.79
C TYR A 314 -4.94 -2.87 14.31
N THR A 315 -5.28 -3.91 13.56
CA THR A 315 -5.18 -3.93 12.10
C THR A 315 -6.42 -3.30 11.48
N ALA A 316 -6.25 -2.39 10.53
CA ALA A 316 -7.37 -1.73 9.87
C ALA A 316 -7.78 -2.45 8.58
N LYS A 317 -9.09 -2.63 8.34
CA LYS A 317 -9.67 -3.08 7.06
C LYS A 317 -10.20 -1.93 6.22
N ILE A 318 -10.36 -2.17 4.92
CA ILE A 318 -11.04 -1.22 4.03
C ILE A 318 -12.55 -1.24 4.28
N LEU A 319 -13.11 -0.06 4.53
CA LEU A 319 -14.55 0.12 4.62
C LEU A 319 -15.18 0.02 3.24
N ALA A 320 -16.17 -0.85 3.09
CA ALA A 320 -17.08 -0.83 1.95
C ALA A 320 -18.15 0.25 2.18
N ALA A 321 -18.45 1.02 1.12
CA ALA A 321 -19.50 2.06 1.12
C ALA A 321 -20.91 1.47 1.02
#